data_AF-A0A939U1N2-F1
#
_entry.id   AF-A0A939U1N2-F1
#
_cell.length_a   1.000
_cell.length_b   1.000
_cell.length_c   1.000
_cell.angle_alpha   90.00
_cell.angle_beta   90.00
_cell.angle_gamma   90.00
#
_symmetry.space_group_name_H-M   'P 1'
#
loop_
_entity.id
_entity.type
_entity.pdbx_description
1 polymer ?
#
loop_
_entity_poly.entity_id
_entity_poly.type
_entity_poly.pdbx_seq_one_letter_code
_entity_poly.pdbx_strand_id
1 'polypeptide(L)'
;MNNEMLRTAMDVFMILVLGYLIGRILKYILKTHAKVGILYMAYGLMCIFFNDLYWLVHGLMFSDYRFPFGPNEVSEIGFFLLFASAVAFMFRNNKQRTPLEAVFTTIYTLISIALWIGWSGEWTKDIITGVPFGYFCYQAVRAVRFSGAFKRVEWMFFTIFVFGITAVEGVMFFTPEPLYTVFDWSCYILMYTMMVALICHSFIRTVRAKTAAQASAAVAMSAVSMGWSLICMYMSYEPMYFFPQLGSAISIIMLTEAYMLFTSLDDPGNAPAGKEAVV
;
A
#
# COMPACT_ATOMS: atom_id res chain seq x y z
N MET A 1 5.32 28.42 3.81
CA MET A 1 5.17 27.85 2.46
C MET A 1 3.69 27.63 2.24
N ASN A 2 3.10 28.11 1.14
CA ASN A 2 1.67 27.91 0.86
C ASN A 2 1.40 26.39 0.70
N ASN A 3 0.30 25.86 1.23
CA ASN A 3 -0.05 24.44 1.16
C ASN A 3 -0.08 23.94 -0.29
N GLU A 4 -0.52 24.78 -1.23
CA GLU A 4 -0.53 24.50 -2.67
C GLU A 4 0.88 24.24 -3.24
N MET A 5 1.88 25.01 -2.79
CA MET A 5 3.26 24.84 -3.21
C MET A 5 3.84 23.52 -2.68
N LEU A 6 3.49 23.16 -1.44
CA LEU A 6 3.90 21.89 -0.85
C LEU A 6 3.23 20.71 -1.56
N ARG A 7 1.93 20.79 -1.86
CA ARG A 7 1.20 19.79 -2.66
C ARG A 7 1.85 19.59 -4.02
N THR A 8 2.05 20.66 -4.76
CA THR A 8 2.68 20.60 -6.09
C THR A 8 4.07 19.98 -6.02
N ALA A 9 4.88 20.35 -5.02
CA ALA A 9 6.21 19.78 -4.83
C ALA A 9 6.16 18.27 -4.50
N MET A 10 5.19 17.85 -3.68
CA MET A 10 4.98 16.43 -3.35
C MET A 10 4.50 15.62 -4.55
N ASP A 11 3.59 16.14 -5.36
CA ASP A 11 3.10 15.45 -6.56
C ASP A 11 4.23 15.29 -7.59
N VAL A 12 5.04 16.34 -7.79
CA VAL A 12 6.25 16.26 -8.64
C VAL A 12 7.24 15.24 -8.10
N PHE A 13 7.49 15.23 -6.79
CA PHE A 13 8.35 14.25 -6.15
C PHE A 13 7.86 12.81 -6.38
N MET A 14 6.57 12.56 -6.20
CA MET A 14 5.95 11.25 -6.43
C MET A 14 6.09 10.80 -7.87
N ILE A 15 5.78 11.68 -8.84
CA ILE A 15 5.93 11.42 -10.28
C ILE A 15 7.38 11.02 -10.61
N LEU A 16 8.37 11.72 -10.05
CA LEU A 16 9.79 11.41 -10.26
C LEU A 16 10.18 10.04 -9.67
N VAL A 17 9.73 9.74 -8.46
CA VAL A 17 9.96 8.44 -7.81
C VAL A 17 9.35 7.31 -8.63
N LEU A 18 8.08 7.46 -9.04
CA LEU A 18 7.37 6.46 -9.83
C LEU A 18 8.03 6.28 -11.20
N GLY A 19 8.38 7.37 -11.90
CA GLY A 19 9.09 7.32 -13.17
C GLY A 19 10.42 6.57 -13.07
N TYR A 20 11.19 6.81 -11.99
CA TYR A 20 12.41 6.06 -11.71
C TYR A 20 12.15 4.56 -11.49
N LEU A 21 11.15 4.20 -10.66
CA LEU A 21 10.81 2.81 -10.38
C LEU A 21 10.31 2.07 -11.63
N ILE A 22 9.47 2.72 -12.45
CA ILE A 22 9.00 2.22 -13.75
C ILE A 22 10.19 1.97 -14.68
N GLY A 23 11.11 2.94 -14.81
CA GLY A 23 12.31 2.76 -15.61
C GLY A 23 13.16 1.57 -15.16
N ARG A 24 13.31 1.40 -13.84
CA ARG A 24 14.04 0.26 -13.26
C ARG A 24 13.36 -1.08 -13.49
N ILE A 25 12.05 -1.18 -13.25
CA ILE A 25 11.32 -2.44 -13.41
C ILE A 25 11.28 -2.86 -14.88
N LEU A 26 11.11 -1.92 -15.81
CA LEU A 26 11.16 -2.19 -17.25
C LEU A 26 12.54 -2.68 -17.68
N LYS A 27 13.61 -2.03 -17.22
CA LYS A 27 14.99 -2.48 -17.48
C LYS A 27 15.23 -3.89 -16.93
N TYR A 28 14.66 -4.21 -15.77
CA TYR A 28 14.75 -5.55 -15.19
C TYR A 28 13.97 -6.58 -16.04
N ILE A 29 12.74 -6.27 -16.44
CA ILE A 29 11.90 -7.14 -17.29
C ILE A 29 12.61 -7.48 -18.60
N LEU A 30 13.17 -6.46 -19.27
CA LEU A 30 13.89 -6.62 -20.54
C LEU A 30 15.13 -7.51 -20.42
N LYS A 31 15.77 -7.55 -19.25
CA LYS A 31 16.98 -8.35 -19.02
C LYS A 31 16.71 -9.80 -18.62
N THR A 32 15.58 -10.06 -17.95
CA THR A 32 15.35 -11.32 -17.23
C THR A 32 14.21 -12.15 -17.80
N HIS A 33 13.60 -11.74 -18.92
CA HIS A 33 12.38 -12.37 -19.47
C HIS A 33 11.33 -12.61 -18.38
N ALA A 34 11.07 -11.55 -17.61
CA ALA A 34 10.55 -11.69 -16.26
C ALA A 34 9.14 -12.31 -16.15
N LYS A 35 8.87 -12.93 -15.00
CA LYS A 35 7.62 -13.61 -14.66
C LYS A 35 6.42 -12.64 -14.71
N VAL A 36 5.24 -13.12 -15.13
CA VAL A 36 4.00 -12.33 -15.27
C VAL A 36 3.70 -11.41 -14.07
N GLY A 37 3.96 -11.86 -12.84
CA GLY A 37 3.71 -11.03 -11.65
C GLY A 37 4.47 -9.71 -11.60
N ILE A 38 5.68 -9.61 -12.17
CA ILE A 38 6.41 -8.33 -12.22
C ILE A 38 5.79 -7.34 -13.22
N LEU A 39 5.10 -7.86 -14.25
CA LEU A 39 4.36 -7.03 -15.20
C LEU A 39 3.17 -6.39 -14.50
N TYR A 40 2.46 -7.13 -13.64
CA TYR A 40 1.39 -6.54 -12.82
C TYR A 40 1.92 -5.43 -11.92
N MET A 41 3.10 -5.59 -11.31
CA MET A 41 3.75 -4.54 -10.53
C MET A 41 4.06 -3.31 -11.39
N ALA A 42 4.62 -3.50 -12.59
CA ALA A 42 4.94 -2.41 -13.51
C ALA A 42 3.67 -1.64 -13.94
N TYR A 43 2.60 -2.35 -14.30
CA TYR A 43 1.33 -1.73 -14.64
C TYR A 43 0.70 -1.01 -13.43
N GLY A 44 0.80 -1.56 -12.22
CA GLY A 44 0.33 -0.90 -11.01
C GLY A 44 1.06 0.41 -10.74
N LEU A 45 2.39 0.43 -10.91
CA LEU A 45 3.18 1.66 -10.83
C LEU A 45 2.78 2.70 -11.89
N MET A 46 2.50 2.26 -13.12
CA MET A 46 2.00 3.14 -14.18
C MET A 46 0.64 3.74 -13.81
N CYS A 47 -0.25 2.95 -13.21
CA CYS A 47 -1.54 3.46 -12.73
C CYS A 47 -1.36 4.55 -11.67
N ILE A 48 -0.49 4.37 -10.68
CA ILE A 48 -0.20 5.45 -9.70
C ILE A 48 0.41 6.67 -10.40
N PHE A 49 1.35 6.45 -11.32
CA PHE A 49 1.97 7.55 -12.06
C PHE A 49 0.93 8.40 -12.81
N PHE A 50 -0.04 7.76 -13.47
CA PHE A 50 -1.13 8.48 -14.15
C PHE A 50 -2.12 9.14 -13.19
N ASN A 51 -2.36 8.54 -12.02
CA ASN A 51 -3.13 9.17 -10.95
C ASN A 51 -2.48 10.47 -10.48
N ASP A 52 -1.18 10.44 -10.18
CA ASP A 52 -0.46 11.62 -9.66
C ASP A 52 -0.26 12.67 -10.76
N LEU A 53 -0.02 12.24 -12.00
CA LEU A 53 0.02 13.14 -13.15
C LEU A 53 -1.33 13.82 -13.39
N TYR A 54 -2.45 13.11 -13.23
CA TYR A 54 -3.77 13.70 -13.29
C TYR A 54 -3.93 14.78 -12.23
N TRP A 55 -3.59 14.51 -10.97
CA TRP A 55 -3.73 15.49 -9.89
C TRP A 55 -2.86 16.72 -10.09
N LEU A 56 -1.62 16.54 -10.56
CA LEU A 56 -0.74 17.65 -10.90
C LEU A 56 -1.34 18.52 -12.00
N VAL A 57 -1.78 17.91 -13.11
CA VAL A 57 -2.37 18.64 -14.25
C VAL A 57 -3.70 19.30 -13.87
N HIS A 58 -4.53 18.60 -13.10
CA HIS A 58 -5.80 19.11 -12.61
C HIS A 58 -5.60 20.34 -11.70
N GLY A 59 -4.68 20.26 -10.74
CA GLY A 59 -4.35 21.39 -9.87
C GLY A 59 -3.81 22.61 -10.63
N LEU A 60 -3.12 22.39 -11.75
CA LEU A 60 -2.62 23.48 -12.60
C LEU A 60 -3.69 24.09 -13.52
N MET A 61 -4.68 23.30 -13.96
CA MET A 61 -5.63 23.73 -15.01
C MET A 61 -7.05 24.02 -14.51
N PHE A 62 -7.54 23.29 -13.50
CA PHE A 62 -8.96 23.28 -13.10
C PHE A 62 -9.15 23.06 -11.59
N SER A 63 -8.45 23.82 -10.75
CA SER A 63 -8.45 23.67 -9.28
C SER A 63 -9.85 23.57 -8.64
N ASP A 64 -10.85 24.23 -9.25
CA ASP A 64 -12.17 24.43 -8.64
C ASP A 64 -13.23 23.42 -9.12
N TYR A 65 -12.93 22.58 -10.11
CA TYR A 65 -13.90 21.67 -10.72
C TYR A 65 -13.52 20.20 -10.54
N ARG A 66 -14.22 19.49 -9.66
CA ARG A 66 -14.08 18.04 -9.52
C ARG A 66 -15.01 17.32 -10.51
N PHE A 67 -14.46 16.44 -11.33
CA PHE A 67 -15.26 15.56 -12.18
C PHE A 67 -15.78 14.38 -11.36
N PRO A 68 -17.09 14.06 -11.40
CA PRO A 68 -17.56 12.79 -10.86
C PRO A 68 -17.00 11.66 -11.74
N PHE A 69 -16.15 10.80 -11.17
CA PHE A 69 -15.37 9.75 -11.86
C PHE A 69 -14.33 10.28 -12.85
N GLY A 70 -13.29 10.91 -12.32
CA GLY A 70 -12.11 11.28 -13.06
C GLY A 70 -11.20 10.08 -13.44
N PRO A 71 -10.26 10.31 -14.37
CA PRO A 71 -9.20 9.36 -14.70
C PRO A 71 -8.36 8.89 -13.49
N ASN A 72 -8.30 9.69 -12.42
CA ASN A 72 -7.61 9.33 -11.18
C ASN A 72 -8.29 8.14 -10.47
N GLU A 73 -9.62 8.13 -10.32
CA GLU A 73 -10.31 7.02 -9.65
C GLU A 73 -10.16 5.70 -10.43
N VAL A 74 -10.18 5.75 -11.77
CA VAL A 74 -9.94 4.56 -12.61
C VAL A 74 -8.51 4.04 -12.43
N SER A 75 -7.54 4.95 -12.38
CA SER A 75 -6.14 4.63 -12.12
C SER A 75 -5.95 4.04 -10.73
N GLU A 76 -6.70 4.53 -9.75
CA GLU A 76 -6.67 4.08 -8.36
C GLU A 76 -7.15 2.63 -8.21
N ILE A 77 -8.32 2.34 -8.77
CA ILE A 77 -8.86 0.97 -8.88
C ILE A 77 -7.85 0.05 -9.59
N GLY A 78 -7.27 0.55 -10.69
CA GLY A 78 -6.27 -0.17 -11.47
C GLY A 78 -5.08 -0.60 -10.63
N PHE A 79 -4.45 0.31 -9.88
CA PHE A 79 -3.27 -0.06 -9.10
C PHE A 79 -3.61 -1.00 -7.94
N PHE A 80 -4.77 -0.87 -7.28
CA PHE A 80 -5.19 -1.81 -6.25
C PHE A 80 -5.29 -3.25 -6.79
N LEU A 81 -5.98 -3.43 -7.91
CA LEU A 81 -6.17 -4.75 -8.51
C LEU A 81 -4.85 -5.33 -9.05
N LEU A 82 -3.99 -4.49 -9.62
CA LEU A 82 -2.71 -4.90 -10.19
C LEU A 82 -1.70 -5.29 -9.10
N PHE A 83 -1.58 -4.51 -8.02
CA PHE A 83 -0.74 -4.91 -6.89
C PHE A 83 -1.29 -6.12 -6.14
N ALA A 84 -2.61 -6.21 -5.97
CA ALA A 84 -3.24 -7.42 -5.43
C ALA A 84 -2.88 -8.65 -6.28
N SER A 85 -2.92 -8.52 -7.60
CA SER A 85 -2.56 -9.58 -8.54
C SER A 85 -1.08 -9.94 -8.51
N ALA A 86 -0.18 -8.95 -8.40
CA ALA A 86 1.26 -9.17 -8.24
C ALA A 86 1.56 -9.97 -6.96
N VAL A 87 0.98 -9.55 -5.83
CA VAL A 87 1.11 -10.25 -4.54
C VAL A 87 0.50 -11.65 -4.62
N ALA A 88 -0.72 -11.79 -5.14
CA ALA A 88 -1.38 -13.09 -5.28
C ALA A 88 -0.58 -14.06 -6.16
N PHE A 89 0.04 -13.56 -7.23
CA PHE A 89 0.84 -14.37 -8.15
C PHE A 89 2.07 -14.97 -7.46
N MET A 90 2.76 -14.21 -6.60
CA MET A 90 3.90 -14.73 -5.83
C MET A 90 3.53 -15.91 -4.94
N PHE A 91 2.35 -15.88 -4.34
CA PHE A 91 1.90 -16.89 -3.39
C PHE A 91 0.91 -17.91 -4.00
N ARG A 92 0.77 -17.96 -5.34
CA ARG A 92 -0.22 -18.80 -6.05
C ARG A 92 -0.06 -20.30 -5.79
N ASN A 93 1.16 -20.76 -5.53
CA ASN A 93 1.46 -22.17 -5.31
C ASN A 93 1.12 -22.62 -3.88
N ASN A 94 0.81 -21.68 -2.97
CA ASN A 94 0.42 -22.03 -1.62
C ASN A 94 -1.08 -22.38 -1.56
N LYS A 95 -1.38 -23.64 -1.26
CA LYS A 95 -2.74 -24.19 -1.18
C LYS A 95 -3.39 -24.03 0.21
N GLN A 96 -2.70 -23.43 1.18
CA GLN A 96 -3.28 -23.20 2.50
C GLN A 96 -4.51 -22.29 2.39
N ARG A 97 -5.62 -22.73 3.00
CA ARG A 97 -6.84 -21.94 3.09
C ARG A 97 -6.68 -20.90 4.21
N THR A 98 -7.11 -19.67 3.94
CA THR A 98 -7.05 -18.52 4.86
C THR A 98 -8.45 -17.92 5.09
N PRO A 99 -9.41 -18.70 5.62
CA PRO A 99 -10.80 -18.26 5.74
C PRO A 99 -10.96 -17.13 6.76
N LEU A 100 -10.19 -17.14 7.85
CA LEU A 100 -10.26 -16.09 8.88
C LEU A 100 -9.74 -14.77 8.32
N GLU A 101 -8.61 -14.80 7.59
CA GLU A 101 -8.06 -13.62 6.94
C GLU A 101 -9.05 -13.02 5.92
N ALA A 102 -9.78 -13.88 5.18
CA ALA A 102 -10.83 -13.43 4.28
C ALA A 102 -11.96 -12.73 5.05
N VAL A 103 -12.52 -13.39 6.06
CA VAL A 103 -13.64 -12.86 6.85
C VAL A 103 -13.28 -11.55 7.54
N PHE A 104 -12.16 -11.49 8.26
CA PHE A 104 -11.76 -10.29 8.97
C PHE A 104 -11.40 -9.14 8.03
N THR A 105 -10.75 -9.43 6.90
CA THR A 105 -10.47 -8.37 5.92
C THR A 105 -11.75 -7.86 5.28
N THR A 106 -12.72 -8.72 4.97
CA THR A 106 -14.03 -8.28 4.47
C THR A 106 -14.76 -7.41 5.48
N ILE A 107 -14.80 -7.81 6.76
CA ILE A 107 -15.41 -7.01 7.82
C ILE A 107 -14.72 -5.64 7.91
N TYR A 108 -13.38 -5.62 7.93
CA TYR A 108 -12.61 -4.39 7.97
C TYR A 108 -12.91 -3.49 6.76
N THR A 109 -12.90 -4.04 5.54
CA THR A 109 -13.23 -3.30 4.32
C THR A 109 -14.62 -2.67 4.38
N LEU A 110 -15.63 -3.42 4.84
CA LEU A 110 -16.99 -2.88 4.96
C LEU A 110 -17.06 -1.73 5.97
N ILE A 111 -16.35 -1.85 7.09
CA ILE A 111 -16.28 -0.78 8.09
C ILE A 111 -15.55 0.44 7.51
N SER A 112 -14.40 0.26 6.85
CA SER A 112 -13.67 1.36 6.22
C SER A 112 -14.50 2.08 5.16
N ILE A 113 -15.24 1.35 4.32
CA ILE A 113 -16.16 1.95 3.35
C ILE A 113 -17.24 2.75 4.08
N ALA A 114 -17.84 2.21 5.15
CA ALA A 114 -18.86 2.94 5.92
C ALA A 114 -18.30 4.21 6.56
N LEU A 115 -17.08 4.18 7.09
CA LEU A 115 -16.39 5.35 7.65
C LEU A 115 -16.08 6.38 6.56
N TRP A 116 -15.59 5.96 5.39
CA TRP A 116 -15.36 6.86 4.25
C TRP A 116 -16.65 7.50 3.77
N ILE A 117 -17.73 6.74 3.63
CA ILE A 117 -19.05 7.29 3.25
C ILE A 117 -19.53 8.29 4.30
N GLY A 118 -19.38 7.97 5.59
CA GLY A 118 -19.74 8.87 6.68
C GLY A 118 -18.96 10.18 6.63
N TRP A 119 -17.68 10.13 6.25
CA TRP A 119 -16.80 11.29 6.16
C TRP A 119 -16.98 12.11 4.88
N SER A 120 -17.03 11.45 3.71
CA SER A 120 -17.02 12.09 2.39
C SER A 120 -18.43 12.43 1.88
N GLY A 121 -19.45 11.67 2.29
CA GLY A 121 -20.79 11.68 1.70
C GLY A 121 -20.89 11.01 0.32
N GLU A 122 -19.80 10.47 -0.24
CA GLU A 122 -19.69 9.96 -1.62
C GLU A 122 -19.88 8.43 -1.71
N TRP A 123 -21.12 7.96 -1.59
CA TRP A 123 -21.48 6.53 -1.59
C TRP A 123 -20.89 5.71 -2.75
N THR A 124 -21.20 6.10 -3.98
CA THR A 124 -20.86 5.29 -5.17
C THR A 124 -19.36 5.16 -5.33
N LYS A 125 -18.63 6.24 -5.09
CA LYS A 125 -17.17 6.28 -5.22
C LYS A 125 -16.52 5.42 -4.13
N ASP A 126 -16.91 5.60 -2.88
CA ASP A 126 -16.27 4.89 -1.76
C ASP A 126 -16.51 3.37 -1.82
N ILE A 127 -17.68 2.94 -2.32
CA ILE A 127 -17.95 1.52 -2.59
C ILE A 127 -17.08 1.00 -3.75
N ILE A 128 -17.06 1.71 -4.88
CA ILE A 128 -16.34 1.27 -6.08
C ILE A 128 -14.84 1.21 -5.85
N THR A 129 -14.26 2.17 -5.14
CA THR A 129 -12.81 2.20 -4.83
C THR A 129 -12.48 1.31 -3.64
N GLY A 130 -13.34 1.26 -2.62
CA GLY A 130 -13.08 0.50 -1.40
C GLY A 130 -13.09 -1.01 -1.57
N VAL A 131 -13.90 -1.55 -2.49
CA VAL A 131 -13.91 -3.00 -2.77
C VAL A 131 -12.58 -3.50 -3.36
N PRO A 132 -12.03 -2.91 -4.44
CA PRO A 132 -10.68 -3.19 -4.93
C PRO A 132 -9.60 -3.02 -3.87
N PHE A 133 -9.68 -1.95 -3.06
CA PHE A 133 -8.75 -1.75 -1.95
C PHE A 133 -8.82 -2.89 -0.92
N GLY A 134 -10.02 -3.30 -0.53
CA GLY A 134 -10.23 -4.44 0.36
C GLY A 134 -9.68 -5.75 -0.20
N TYR A 135 -9.80 -5.97 -1.51
CA TYR A 135 -9.17 -7.11 -2.17
C TYR A 135 -7.63 -7.03 -2.11
N PHE A 136 -7.04 -5.86 -2.30
CA PHE A 136 -5.62 -5.65 -2.10
C PHE A 136 -5.18 -5.94 -0.65
N CYS A 137 -5.90 -5.42 0.34
CA CYS A 137 -5.67 -5.72 1.76
C CYS A 137 -5.74 -7.22 2.03
N TYR A 138 -6.71 -7.93 1.45
CA TYR A 138 -6.85 -9.37 1.63
C TYR A 138 -5.63 -10.13 1.10
N GLN A 139 -5.15 -9.77 -0.10
CA GLN A 139 -3.94 -10.38 -0.65
C GLN A 139 -2.69 -10.06 0.18
N ALA A 140 -2.59 -8.84 0.73
CA ALA A 140 -1.48 -8.45 1.61
C ALA A 140 -1.50 -9.23 2.93
N VAL A 141 -2.64 -9.34 3.61
CA VAL A 141 -2.81 -10.12 4.86
C VAL A 141 -2.50 -11.60 4.62
N ARG A 142 -3.03 -12.16 3.53
CA ARG A 142 -2.76 -13.55 3.11
C ARG A 142 -1.26 -13.77 2.83
N ALA A 143 -0.60 -12.82 2.16
CA ALA A 143 0.84 -12.87 1.92
C ALA A 143 1.65 -12.83 3.23
N VAL A 144 1.27 -12.01 4.21
CA VAL A 144 1.91 -11.97 5.53
C VAL A 144 1.76 -13.31 6.24
N ARG A 145 0.57 -13.91 6.18
CA ARG A 145 0.30 -15.23 6.77
C ARG A 145 1.19 -16.32 6.17
N PHE A 146 1.31 -16.35 4.85
CA PHE A 146 2.07 -17.38 4.14
C PHE A 146 3.59 -17.23 4.23
N SER A 147 4.07 -15.99 4.22
CA SER A 147 5.50 -15.71 4.34
C SER A 147 6.01 -15.79 5.79
N GLY A 148 5.12 -15.87 6.77
CA GLY A 148 5.49 -15.77 8.19
C GLY A 148 6.09 -14.41 8.52
N ALA A 149 5.70 -13.36 7.81
CA ALA A 149 6.24 -12.02 7.98
C ALA A 149 5.92 -11.42 9.36
N PHE A 150 4.82 -11.85 9.99
CA PHE A 150 4.48 -11.49 11.36
C PHE A 150 4.60 -12.65 12.33
N LYS A 151 5.23 -12.37 13.48
CA LYS A 151 5.16 -13.18 14.68
C LYS A 151 3.78 -13.05 15.32
N ARG A 152 3.41 -14.01 16.17
CA ARG A 152 2.11 -14.01 16.88
C ARG A 152 1.86 -12.73 17.69
N VAL A 153 2.89 -12.20 18.33
CA VAL A 153 2.79 -10.96 19.12
C VAL A 153 2.55 -9.74 18.21
N GLU A 154 3.18 -9.70 17.04
CA GLU A 154 2.99 -8.62 16.06
C GLU A 154 1.58 -8.65 15.48
N TRP A 155 1.06 -9.83 15.14
CA TRP A 155 -0.35 -10.01 14.75
C TRP A 155 -1.29 -9.42 15.80
N MET A 156 -1.11 -9.82 17.07
CA MET A 156 -1.96 -9.33 18.17
C MET A 156 -1.85 -7.81 18.34
N PHE A 157 -0.62 -7.27 18.30
CA PHE A 157 -0.37 -5.83 18.42
C PHE A 157 -1.08 -5.05 17.31
N PHE A 158 -0.87 -5.40 16.04
CA PHE A 158 -1.50 -4.69 14.93
C PHE A 158 -3.02 -4.87 14.91
N THR A 159 -3.54 -6.04 15.26
CA THR A 159 -4.98 -6.23 15.40
C THR A 159 -5.58 -5.30 16.45
N ILE A 160 -4.98 -5.18 17.64
CA ILE A 160 -5.44 -4.26 18.68
C ILE A 160 -5.42 -2.81 18.19
N PHE A 161 -4.35 -2.42 17.48
CA PHE A 161 -4.24 -1.07 16.91
C PHE A 161 -5.34 -0.79 15.88
N VAL A 162 -5.57 -1.70 14.94
CA VAL A 162 -6.62 -1.54 13.92
C VAL A 162 -8.00 -1.41 14.58
N PHE A 163 -8.34 -2.30 15.51
CA PHE A 163 -9.62 -2.19 16.24
C PHE A 163 -9.73 -0.89 17.04
N GLY A 164 -8.65 -0.48 17.71
CA GLY A 164 -8.60 0.75 18.48
C GLY A 164 -8.85 1.98 17.60
N ILE A 165 -8.16 2.08 16.47
CA ILE A 165 -8.30 3.18 15.51
C ILE A 165 -9.72 3.22 14.95
N THR A 166 -10.23 2.09 14.45
CA THR A 166 -11.59 2.00 13.92
C THR A 166 -12.66 2.36 14.97
N ALA A 167 -12.46 1.98 16.22
CA ALA A 167 -13.37 2.36 17.30
C ALA A 167 -13.33 3.87 17.58
N VAL A 168 -12.14 4.47 17.61
CA VAL A 168 -12.00 5.92 17.83
C VAL A 168 -12.60 6.71 16.66
N GLU A 169 -12.30 6.33 15.41
CA GLU A 169 -12.91 6.93 14.21
C GLU A 169 -14.43 6.82 14.22
N GLY A 170 -14.98 5.66 14.61
CA GLY A 170 -16.42 5.47 14.74
C GLY A 170 -17.05 6.36 15.83
N VAL A 171 -16.37 6.55 16.96
CA VAL A 171 -16.85 7.40 18.07
C VAL A 171 -16.83 8.89 17.70
N MET A 172 -15.89 9.33 16.85
CA MET A 172 -15.80 10.72 16.41
C MET A 172 -17.09 11.23 15.76
N PHE A 173 -17.82 10.39 15.04
CA PHE A 173 -19.12 10.75 14.43
C PHE A 173 -20.20 11.17 15.43
N PHE A 174 -20.07 10.79 16.71
CA PHE A 174 -21.05 11.07 17.76
C PHE A 174 -20.50 11.99 18.85
N THR A 175 -19.29 12.52 18.65
CA THR A 175 -18.57 13.27 19.67
C THR A 175 -18.86 14.77 19.58
N PRO A 176 -19.18 15.46 20.69
CA PRO A 176 -19.32 16.91 20.72
C PRO A 176 -18.03 17.64 20.32
N GLU A 177 -18.14 18.82 19.70
CA GLU A 177 -17.01 19.62 19.19
C GLU A 177 -15.79 19.75 20.12
N PRO A 178 -15.92 19.97 21.45
CA PRO A 178 -14.76 20.13 22.33
C PRO A 178 -13.91 18.86 22.46
N LEU A 179 -14.53 17.68 22.32
CA LEU A 179 -13.86 16.39 22.42
C LEU A 179 -13.42 15.87 21.05
N TYR A 180 -14.08 16.30 19.96
CA TYR A 180 -13.76 15.88 18.60
C TYR A 180 -12.26 16.07 18.29
N THR A 181 -11.73 17.25 18.57
CA THR A 181 -10.31 17.57 18.35
C THR A 181 -9.37 16.63 19.10
N VAL A 182 -9.72 16.22 20.32
CA VAL A 182 -8.89 15.30 21.12
C VAL A 182 -8.87 13.91 20.50
N PHE A 183 -10.03 13.42 20.04
CA PHE A 183 -10.11 12.12 19.36
C PHE A 183 -9.45 12.15 17.99
N ASP A 184 -9.58 13.24 17.23
CA ASP A 184 -8.91 13.44 15.93
C ASP A 184 -7.39 13.35 16.06
N TRP A 185 -6.80 14.09 17.00
CA TRP A 185 -5.37 13.99 17.29
C TRP A 185 -4.94 12.60 17.75
N SER A 186 -5.77 11.93 18.55
CA SER A 186 -5.51 10.58 19.03
C SER A 186 -5.49 9.57 17.86
N CYS A 187 -6.44 9.69 16.93
CA CYS A 187 -6.47 8.92 15.68
C CYS A 187 -5.18 9.13 14.88
N TYR A 188 -4.80 10.39 14.60
CA TYR A 188 -3.57 10.68 13.87
C TYR A 188 -2.33 10.06 14.51
N ILE A 189 -2.18 10.20 15.83
CA ILE A 189 -1.04 9.63 16.56
C ILE A 189 -1.00 8.11 16.40
N LEU A 190 -2.14 7.42 16.58
CA LEU A 190 -2.20 5.96 16.47
C LEU A 190 -1.93 5.48 15.04
N MET A 191 -2.56 6.12 14.05
CA MET A 191 -2.41 5.79 12.63
C MET A 191 -0.97 5.99 12.17
N TYR A 192 -0.35 7.11 12.52
CA TYR A 192 1.00 7.45 12.07
C TYR A 192 2.06 6.64 12.81
N THR A 193 1.83 6.32 14.09
CA THR A 193 2.69 5.39 14.84
C THR A 193 2.69 4.02 14.18
N MET A 194 1.51 3.49 13.82
CA MET A 194 1.40 2.21 13.12
C MET A 194 2.05 2.28 11.73
N MET A 195 1.87 3.37 10.99
CA MET A 195 2.50 3.58 9.69
C MET A 195 4.03 3.55 9.78
N VAL A 196 4.61 4.33 10.69
CA VAL A 196 6.07 4.37 10.89
C VAL A 196 6.58 2.99 11.32
N ALA A 197 5.88 2.31 12.24
CA ALA A 197 6.25 0.97 12.68
C ALA A 197 6.26 -0.05 11.51
N LEU A 198 5.24 -0.02 10.65
CA LEU A 198 5.16 -0.89 9.47
C LEU A 198 6.25 -0.57 8.45
N ILE A 199 6.51 0.71 8.17
CA ILE A 199 7.57 1.17 7.26
C ILE A 199 8.94 0.70 7.77
N CYS A 200 9.25 0.96 9.04
CA CYS A 200 10.51 0.54 9.65
C CYS A 200 10.68 -0.99 9.61
N HIS A 201 9.62 -1.74 9.93
CA HIS A 201 9.68 -3.19 9.91
C HIS A 201 9.87 -3.74 8.48
N SER A 202 9.17 -3.15 7.50
CA SER A 202 9.33 -3.47 6.10
C SER A 202 10.76 -3.19 5.62
N PHE A 203 11.29 -2.00 5.93
CA PHE A 203 12.64 -1.59 5.57
C PHE A 203 13.70 -2.55 6.10
N ILE A 204 13.64 -2.89 7.39
CA ILE A 204 14.57 -3.82 8.03
C ILE A 204 14.54 -5.17 7.33
N ARG A 205 13.36 -5.68 6.93
CA ARG A 205 13.24 -6.96 6.24
C ARG A 205 13.75 -6.91 4.81
N THR A 206 13.45 -5.84 4.07
CA THR A 206 13.96 -5.65 2.70
C THR A 206 15.48 -5.61 2.68
N VAL A 207 16.11 -4.85 3.57
CA VAL A 207 17.58 -4.74 3.64
C VAL A 207 18.23 -6.06 4.10
N ARG A 208 17.57 -6.81 4.99
CA ARG A 208 18.10 -8.08 5.52
C ARG A 208 17.79 -9.29 4.64
N ALA A 209 16.99 -9.14 3.58
CA ALA A 209 16.60 -10.25 2.73
C ALA A 209 17.79 -10.75 1.90
N LYS A 210 18.18 -12.00 2.12
CA LYS A 210 19.24 -12.70 1.38
C LYS A 210 18.75 -13.97 0.70
N THR A 211 17.55 -14.44 1.06
CA THR A 211 16.94 -15.66 0.50
C THR A 211 15.57 -15.33 -0.08
N ALA A 212 15.07 -16.17 -1.00
CA ALA A 212 13.73 -16.00 -1.58
C ALA A 212 12.63 -15.98 -0.50
N ALA A 213 12.77 -16.78 0.56
CA ALA A 213 11.83 -16.78 1.69
C ALA A 213 11.86 -15.47 2.49
N GLN A 214 13.03 -14.86 2.67
CA GLN A 214 13.14 -13.57 3.34
C GLN A 214 12.62 -12.43 2.45
N ALA A 215 12.90 -12.49 1.14
CA ALA A 215 12.41 -11.51 0.17
C ALA A 215 10.87 -11.57 0.04
N SER A 216 10.26 -12.77 0.07
CA SER A 216 8.81 -12.89 0.04
C SER A 216 8.14 -12.30 1.30
N ALA A 217 8.77 -12.46 2.47
CA ALA A 217 8.32 -11.79 3.69
C ALA A 217 8.48 -10.26 3.61
N ALA A 218 9.54 -9.76 2.97
CA ALA A 218 9.74 -8.33 2.73
C ALA A 218 8.68 -7.75 1.78
N VAL A 219 8.31 -8.47 0.71
CA VAL A 219 7.21 -8.09 -0.19
C VAL A 219 5.89 -8.01 0.58
N ALA A 220 5.56 -9.05 1.36
CA ALA A 220 4.33 -9.09 2.13
C ALA A 220 4.24 -7.90 3.12
N MET A 221 5.34 -7.60 3.81
CA MET A 221 5.41 -6.45 4.70
C MET A 221 5.28 -5.12 3.98
N SER A 222 5.93 -4.97 2.83
CA SER A 222 5.85 -3.75 2.04
C SER A 222 4.43 -3.51 1.51
N ALA A 223 3.71 -4.57 1.13
CA ALA A 223 2.32 -4.48 0.70
C ALA A 223 1.39 -4.02 1.84
N VAL A 224 1.55 -4.58 3.05
CA VAL A 224 0.78 -4.12 4.22
C VAL A 224 1.13 -2.68 4.61
N SER A 225 2.42 -2.34 4.61
CA SER A 225 2.90 -0.97 4.87
C SER A 225 2.28 0.02 3.87
N MET A 226 2.27 -0.34 2.58
CA MET A 226 1.66 0.47 1.54
C MET A 226 0.16 0.64 1.76
N GLY A 227 -0.58 -0.44 2.00
CA GLY A 227 -2.02 -0.37 2.23
C GLY A 227 -2.36 0.50 3.44
N TRP A 228 -1.59 0.39 4.52
CA TRP A 228 -1.77 1.23 5.70
C TRP A 228 -1.44 2.69 5.45
N SER A 229 -0.34 3.00 4.74
CA SER A 229 -0.03 4.37 4.34
C SER A 229 -1.13 5.01 3.49
N LEU A 230 -1.78 4.23 2.62
CA LEU A 230 -2.93 4.72 1.84
C LEU A 230 -4.16 4.98 2.71
N ILE A 231 -4.46 4.11 3.68
CA ILE A 231 -5.53 4.37 4.67
C ILE A 231 -5.25 5.68 5.41
N CYS A 232 -4.03 5.85 5.92
CA CYS A 232 -3.62 7.09 6.56
C CYS A 232 -3.81 8.28 5.65
N MET A 233 -3.43 8.17 4.38
CA MET A 233 -3.55 9.23 3.39
C MET A 233 -5.01 9.61 3.13
N TYR A 234 -5.92 8.64 2.93
CA TYR A 234 -7.33 8.92 2.67
C TYR A 234 -8.09 9.46 3.89
N MET A 235 -7.63 9.15 5.11
CA MET A 235 -8.21 9.66 6.35
C MET A 235 -7.56 10.97 6.83
N SER A 236 -6.64 11.56 6.06
CA SER A 236 -5.93 12.79 6.45
C SER A 236 -6.33 13.99 5.60
N TYR A 237 -6.41 15.15 6.23
CA TYR A 237 -6.53 16.45 5.55
C TYR A 237 -5.19 17.22 5.54
N GLU A 238 -5.07 18.30 4.76
CA GLU A 238 -3.84 19.09 4.73
C GLU A 238 -3.60 19.89 6.02
N PRO A 239 -2.35 19.96 6.53
CA PRO A 239 -1.11 19.47 5.95
C PRO A 239 -0.76 18.02 6.34
N MET A 240 -1.57 17.38 7.19
CA MET A 240 -1.30 16.04 7.72
C MET A 240 -1.19 15.01 6.59
N TYR A 241 -1.92 15.19 5.49
CA TYR A 241 -1.87 14.39 4.26
C TYR A 241 -0.47 14.14 3.68
N PHE A 242 0.47 15.07 3.80
CA PHE A 242 1.79 14.94 3.17
C PHE A 242 2.66 13.83 3.81
N PHE A 243 2.47 13.56 5.11
CA PHE A 243 3.22 12.51 5.82
C PHE A 243 2.89 11.10 5.31
N PRO A 244 1.61 10.68 5.23
CA PRO A 244 1.27 9.38 4.67
C PRO A 244 1.50 9.28 3.16
N GLN A 245 1.45 10.38 2.40
CA GLN A 245 1.89 10.40 1.00
C GLN A 245 3.38 10.06 0.88
N LEU A 246 4.23 10.63 1.74
CA LEU A 246 5.64 10.23 1.80
C LEU A 246 5.80 8.77 2.26
N GLY A 247 5.00 8.33 3.24
CA GLY A 247 4.99 6.96 3.72
C GLY A 247 4.60 5.94 2.64
N SER A 248 3.63 6.28 1.78
CA SER A 248 3.23 5.45 0.65
C SER A 248 4.34 5.37 -0.40
N ALA A 249 5.01 6.48 -0.70
CA ALA A 249 6.18 6.53 -1.59
C ALA A 249 7.27 5.54 -1.14
N ILE A 250 7.66 5.63 0.14
CA ILE A 250 8.68 4.75 0.74
C ILE A 250 8.21 3.28 0.66
N SER A 251 6.94 3.02 0.97
CA SER A 251 6.37 1.67 0.92
C SER A 251 6.36 1.09 -0.50
N ILE A 252 6.07 1.91 -1.52
CA ILE A 252 6.09 1.52 -2.93
C ILE A 252 7.51 1.19 -3.39
N ILE A 253 8.51 2.01 -3.00
CA ILE A 253 9.92 1.73 -3.27
C ILE A 253 10.31 0.37 -2.66
N MET A 254 10.01 0.16 -1.37
CA MET A 254 10.33 -1.09 -0.69
C MET A 254 9.62 -2.29 -1.33
N LEU A 255 8.35 -2.14 -1.70
CA LEU A 255 7.57 -3.19 -2.37
C LEU A 255 8.21 -3.57 -3.71
N THR A 256 8.57 -2.58 -4.51
CA THR A 256 9.17 -2.78 -5.83
C THR A 256 10.54 -3.45 -5.72
N GLU A 257 11.42 -2.96 -4.84
CA GLU A 257 12.75 -3.55 -4.66
C GLU A 257 12.69 -4.96 -4.07
N ALA A 258 11.83 -5.19 -3.06
CA ALA A 258 11.63 -6.51 -2.48
C ALA A 258 11.08 -7.51 -3.52
N TYR A 259 10.18 -7.05 -4.41
CA TYR A 259 9.61 -7.89 -5.45
C TYR A 259 10.64 -8.27 -6.50
N MET A 260 11.44 -7.31 -6.99
CA MET A 260 12.55 -7.58 -7.91
C MET A 260 13.60 -8.51 -7.30
N LEU A 261 13.91 -8.32 -6.01
CA LEU A 261 14.82 -9.19 -5.28
C LEU A 261 14.26 -10.61 -5.20
N PHE A 262 12.99 -10.77 -4.81
CA PHE A 262 12.33 -12.07 -4.78
C PHE A 262 12.39 -12.77 -6.15
N THR A 263 12.04 -12.08 -7.23
CA THR A 263 12.05 -12.68 -8.57
C THR A 263 13.44 -13.10 -9.01
N SER A 264 14.49 -12.37 -8.59
CA SER A 264 15.88 -12.74 -8.89
C SER A 264 16.36 -13.96 -8.11
N LEU A 265 15.93 -14.10 -6.84
CA LEU A 265 16.33 -15.21 -5.97
C LEU A 265 15.50 -16.49 -6.20
N ASP A 266 14.29 -16.36 -6.72
CA ASP A 266 13.37 -17.47 -7.05
C ASP A 266 13.53 -17.96 -8.50
N ASP A 267 14.50 -17.41 -9.24
CA ASP A 267 14.82 -17.87 -10.59
C ASP A 267 15.94 -18.93 -10.53
N PRO A 268 15.66 -20.20 -10.88
CA PRO A 268 16.68 -21.25 -10.86
C PRO A 268 17.87 -20.98 -11.78
N GLY A 269 17.73 -20.10 -12.79
CA GLY A 269 18.84 -19.66 -13.65
C GLY A 269 19.76 -18.59 -13.05
N ASN A 270 19.37 -17.98 -11.92
CA ASN A 270 20.11 -16.94 -11.20
C ASN A 270 20.59 -17.39 -9.81
N ALA A 271 20.52 -18.69 -9.51
CA ALA A 271 21.17 -19.24 -8.32
C ALA A 271 22.65 -18.84 -8.39
N PRO A 272 23.20 -18.12 -7.39
CA PRO A 272 24.63 -17.83 -7.38
C PRO A 272 25.32 -19.18 -7.47
N ALA A 273 26.13 -19.37 -8.51
CA ALA A 273 26.85 -20.61 -8.78
C ALA A 273 27.37 -21.13 -7.44
N GLY A 274 26.69 -22.16 -6.94
CA GLY A 274 27.06 -22.78 -5.69
C GLY A 274 28.50 -23.17 -5.91
N LYS A 275 29.40 -22.64 -5.06
CA LYS A 275 30.75 -23.15 -4.95
C LYS A 275 30.63 -24.66 -5.01
N GLU A 276 31.11 -25.24 -6.10
CA GLU A 276 31.30 -26.67 -6.22
C GLU A 276 31.95 -27.08 -4.90
N ALA A 277 31.26 -27.94 -4.16
CA ALA A 277 31.87 -28.61 -3.04
C ALA A 277 33.08 -29.32 -3.62
N VAL A 278 34.26 -28.75 -3.40
CA VAL A 278 35.53 -29.42 -3.66
C VAL A 278 35.57 -30.57 -2.66
N VAL A 279 35.23 -31.74 -3.20
CA VAL A 279 35.49 -33.13 -2.75
C VAL A 279 35.09 -33.48 -1.32
#